data_AF-A0AAW2JR80-F1
#
_entry.id   AF-A0AAW2JR80-F1
#
_cell.length_a   1.000
_cell.length_b   1.000
_cell.length_c   1.000
_cell.angle_alpha   90.00
_cell.angle_beta   90.00
_cell.angle_gamma   90.00
#
_symmetry.space_group_name_H-M   'P 1'
#
loop_
_entity.id
_entity.type
_entity.pdbx_description
1 polymer ?
#
loop_
_entity_poly.entity_id
_entity_poly.type
_entity_poly.pdbx_seq_one_letter_code
_entity_poly.pdbx_strand_id
1 'polypeptide(L)'
;MKSDDWHFQIMGLFDQHNVDLLNRSCNCRRWDLTGIPCIHTISAIWCRNEDPQDYVHDVYKVSTYLRCYEHAIQGVNGAELWLKCELPPKYENKPGRPKKMRRRQLDEPPTTTNTTRMKKCQKSLKCSKCRIVGHNARTCNKSSGQAEEMAIGTS
;
A
#
# COMPACT_ATOMS: atom_id res chain seq x y z
N MET A 1 -19.91 -44.40 11.18
CA MET A 1 -18.95 -43.34 10.81
C MET A 1 -19.75 -42.06 10.68
N LYS A 2 -19.48 -41.04 11.49
CA LYS A 2 -20.12 -39.72 11.35
C LYS A 2 -19.17 -38.82 10.56
N SER A 3 -19.67 -38.26 9.48
CA SER A 3 -18.94 -37.28 8.66
C SER A 3 -18.85 -35.93 9.38
N ASP A 4 -17.86 -35.13 8.98
CA ASP A 4 -17.80 -33.67 9.20
C ASP A 4 -17.51 -33.16 10.62
N ASP A 5 -16.53 -33.76 11.32
CA ASP A 5 -16.07 -33.31 12.65
C ASP A 5 -15.14 -32.07 12.64
N TRP A 6 -14.63 -31.68 11.45
CA TRP A 6 -13.62 -30.61 11.27
C TRP A 6 -14.14 -29.37 10.52
N HIS A 7 -15.37 -29.43 9.98
CA HIS A 7 -15.97 -28.35 9.18
C HIS A 7 -17.12 -27.69 9.96
N PHE A 8 -17.08 -26.36 10.08
CA PHE A 8 -18.05 -25.61 10.88
C PHE A 8 -18.67 -24.45 10.08
N GLN A 9 -19.99 -24.27 10.26
CA GLN A 9 -20.79 -23.20 9.67
C GLN A 9 -21.14 -22.17 10.75
N ILE A 10 -20.34 -21.12 10.88
CA ILE A 10 -20.51 -20.08 11.90
C ILE A 10 -21.43 -18.98 11.37
N MET A 11 -22.60 -18.85 11.98
CA MET A 11 -23.58 -17.81 11.66
C MET A 11 -23.31 -16.56 12.51
N GLY A 12 -23.00 -15.45 11.85
CA GLY A 12 -22.99 -14.11 12.45
C GLY A 12 -24.37 -13.45 12.41
N LEU A 13 -24.43 -12.17 12.78
CA LEU A 13 -25.68 -11.40 12.76
C LEU A 13 -26.18 -11.09 11.33
N PHE A 14 -25.27 -10.99 10.36
CA PHE A 14 -25.56 -10.58 8.98
C PHE A 14 -24.82 -11.41 7.92
N ASP A 15 -23.98 -12.35 8.35
CA ASP A 15 -23.02 -13.08 7.53
C ASP A 15 -22.83 -14.52 8.01
N GLN A 16 -22.24 -15.35 7.15
CA GLN A 16 -21.94 -16.75 7.44
C GLN A 16 -20.49 -17.05 7.04
N HIS A 17 -19.75 -17.68 7.95
CA HIS A 17 -18.36 -18.08 7.73
C HIS A 17 -18.21 -19.59 7.83
N ASN A 18 -17.69 -20.19 6.77
CA ASN A 18 -17.26 -21.57 6.79
C ASN A 18 -15.83 -21.62 7.36
N VAL A 19 -15.60 -22.53 8.30
CA VAL A 19 -14.31 -22.79 8.96
C VAL A 19 -13.94 -24.25 8.70
N ASP A 20 -12.69 -24.49 8.34
CA ASP A 20 -12.10 -25.82 8.28
C ASP A 20 -10.90 -25.85 9.23
N LEU A 21 -11.07 -26.59 10.33
CA LEU A 21 -10.07 -26.68 11.39
C LEU A 21 -8.91 -27.63 11.02
N LEU A 22 -9.12 -28.55 10.08
CA LEU A 22 -8.11 -29.49 9.60
C LEU A 22 -7.10 -28.78 8.68
N ASN A 23 -7.60 -28.07 7.67
CA ASN A 23 -6.78 -27.27 6.76
C ASN A 23 -6.38 -25.89 7.33
N ARG A 24 -6.75 -25.60 8.58
CA ARG A 24 -6.48 -24.34 9.30
C ARG A 24 -6.90 -23.08 8.52
N SER A 25 -8.11 -23.10 7.95
CA SER A 25 -8.63 -22.04 7.07
C SER A 25 -9.99 -21.49 7.51
N CYS A 26 -10.31 -20.27 7.09
CA CYS A 26 -11.63 -19.68 7.29
C CYS A 26 -12.01 -18.78 6.11
N ASN A 27 -13.28 -18.75 5.70
CA ASN A 27 -13.74 -17.92 4.58
C ASN A 27 -13.44 -16.42 4.76
N CYS A 28 -13.35 -15.91 6.00
CA CYS A 28 -12.91 -14.53 6.27
C CYS A 28 -11.42 -14.26 5.95
N ARG A 29 -10.65 -15.28 5.58
CA ARG A 29 -9.20 -15.30 5.26
C ARG A 29 -8.26 -14.81 6.34
N ARG A 30 -8.76 -14.37 7.49
CA ARG A 30 -7.90 -13.81 8.56
C ARG A 30 -6.93 -14.86 9.08
N TRP A 31 -7.37 -16.10 9.29
CA TRP A 31 -6.50 -17.19 9.75
C TRP A 31 -5.46 -17.57 8.68
N ASP A 32 -5.89 -17.68 7.42
CA ASP A 32 -5.03 -18.00 6.28
C ASP A 32 -3.92 -16.95 6.05
N LEU A 33 -4.22 -15.67 6.33
CA LEU A 33 -3.29 -14.55 6.15
C LEU A 33 -2.36 -14.32 7.34
N THR A 34 -2.80 -14.61 8.57
CA THR A 34 -2.01 -14.31 9.79
C THR A 34 -1.50 -15.55 10.51
N GLY A 35 -1.99 -16.75 10.22
CA GLY A 35 -1.72 -17.95 11.02
C GLY A 35 -2.33 -17.93 12.44
N ILE A 36 -3.12 -16.90 12.79
CA ILE A 36 -3.77 -16.75 14.09
C ILE A 36 -5.29 -16.98 13.90
N PRO A 37 -5.93 -17.89 14.67
CA PRO A 37 -7.37 -18.13 14.62
C PRO A 37 -8.19 -16.84 14.68
N CYS A 38 -9.18 -16.71 13.79
CA CYS A 38 -10.12 -15.60 13.81
C CYS A 38 -11.28 -15.87 14.79
N ILE A 39 -12.15 -14.88 15.03
CA ILE A 39 -13.30 -15.07 15.93
C ILE A 39 -14.19 -16.25 15.54
N HIS A 40 -14.40 -16.52 14.24
CA HIS A 40 -15.21 -17.66 13.77
C HIS A 40 -14.49 -18.99 14.05
N THR A 41 -13.20 -19.05 13.78
CA THR A 41 -12.35 -20.20 14.10
C THR A 41 -12.34 -20.50 15.60
N ILE A 42 -12.19 -19.47 16.44
CA ILE A 42 -12.21 -19.61 17.90
C ILE A 42 -13.54 -20.18 18.38
N SER A 43 -14.67 -19.71 17.84
CA SER A 43 -15.99 -20.30 18.13
C SER A 43 -16.06 -21.79 17.74
N ALA A 44 -15.57 -22.16 16.56
CA ALA A 44 -15.54 -23.56 16.12
C ALA A 44 -14.68 -24.46 17.02
N ILE A 45 -13.51 -23.96 17.46
CA ILE A 45 -12.61 -24.67 18.39
C ILE A 45 -13.26 -24.86 19.76
N TRP A 46 -13.94 -23.83 20.28
CA TRP A 46 -14.68 -23.95 21.54
C TRP A 46 -15.87 -24.91 21.45
N CYS A 47 -16.54 -25.04 20.30
CA CYS A 47 -17.54 -26.08 20.09
C CYS A 47 -16.98 -27.51 20.20
N ARG A 48 -15.66 -27.70 19.98
CA ARG A 48 -14.94 -28.96 20.19
C ARG A 48 -14.36 -29.12 21.60
N ASN A 49 -14.48 -28.08 22.45
CA ASN A 49 -13.86 -28.02 23.78
C ASN A 49 -12.31 -28.17 23.73
N GLU A 50 -11.68 -27.58 22.73
CA GLU A 50 -10.23 -27.53 22.52
C GLU A 50 -9.68 -26.11 22.82
N ASP A 51 -8.34 -25.96 22.96
CA ASP A 51 -7.71 -24.65 23.20
C ASP A 51 -7.35 -23.97 21.86
N PRO A 52 -7.83 -22.74 21.59
CA PRO A 52 -7.41 -21.95 20.43
C PRO A 52 -5.90 -21.73 20.28
N GLN A 53 -5.10 -21.85 21.35
CA GLN A 53 -3.63 -21.72 21.28
C GLN A 53 -2.97 -22.84 20.47
N ASP A 54 -3.51 -24.06 20.49
CA ASP A 54 -2.99 -25.20 19.70
C ASP A 54 -3.20 -25.00 18.18
N TYR A 55 -4.12 -24.10 17.83
CA TYR A 55 -4.47 -23.72 16.46
C TYR A 55 -3.67 -22.53 15.91
N VAL A 56 -2.86 -21.86 16.74
CA VAL A 56 -1.92 -20.83 16.29
C VAL A 56 -0.77 -21.46 15.49
N HIS A 57 -0.38 -20.83 14.39
CA HIS A 57 0.70 -21.28 13.51
C HIS A 57 2.07 -21.27 14.23
N ASP A 58 2.89 -22.28 13.99
CA ASP A 58 4.14 -22.53 14.72
C ASP A 58 5.14 -21.37 14.67
N VAL A 59 5.06 -20.50 13.67
CA VAL A 59 5.89 -19.27 13.56
C VAL A 59 5.82 -18.37 14.80
N TYR A 60 4.72 -18.42 15.57
CA TYR A 60 4.53 -17.64 16.80
C TYR A 60 5.04 -18.35 18.06
N LYS A 61 5.48 -19.60 17.98
CA LYS A 61 5.97 -20.36 19.14
C LYS A 61 7.40 -19.96 19.49
N VAL A 62 7.69 -19.89 20.79
CA VAL A 62 9.03 -19.58 21.32
C VAL A 62 10.08 -20.56 20.80
N SER A 63 9.73 -21.84 20.62
CA SER A 63 10.60 -22.85 20.02
C SER A 63 11.04 -22.48 18.60
N THR A 64 10.14 -21.94 17.78
CA THR A 64 10.42 -21.52 16.41
C THR A 64 11.26 -20.25 16.38
N TYR A 65 10.99 -19.30 17.28
CA TYR A 65 11.84 -18.13 17.47
C TYR A 65 13.28 -18.53 17.85
N LEU A 66 13.44 -19.39 18.86
CA LEU A 66 14.76 -19.89 19.29
C LEU A 66 15.47 -20.62 18.16
N ARG A 67 14.77 -21.44 17.37
CA ARG A 67 15.34 -22.14 16.20
C ARG A 67 15.78 -21.16 15.10
N CYS A 68 15.02 -20.10 14.83
CA CYS A 68 15.40 -19.08 13.84
C CYS A 68 16.66 -18.30 14.24
N TYR A 69 16.90 -18.13 15.56
CA TYR A 69 18.06 -17.42 16.11
C TYR A 69 19.10 -18.34 16.78
N GLU A 70 19.01 -19.66 16.57
CA GLU A 70 19.93 -20.67 17.11
C GLU A 70 21.36 -20.46 16.60
N HIS A 71 21.47 -19.98 15.35
CA HIS A 71 22.72 -19.74 14.68
C HIS A 71 23.12 -18.28 14.85
N ALA A 72 24.39 -18.03 15.21
CA ALA A 72 24.91 -16.68 15.37
C ALA A 72 24.79 -15.89 14.06
N ILE A 73 24.01 -14.81 14.09
CA ILE A 73 23.99 -13.82 13.00
C ILE A 73 25.34 -13.13 13.00
N GLN A 74 26.22 -13.54 12.09
CA GLN A 74 27.53 -12.91 11.93
C GLN A 74 27.33 -11.44 11.55
N GLY A 75 28.00 -10.55 12.28
CA GLY A 75 28.02 -9.14 11.94
C GLY A 75 28.61 -8.97 10.54
N VAL A 76 27.93 -8.22 9.68
CA VAL A 76 28.53 -7.79 8.42
C VAL A 76 29.67 -6.84 8.76
N ASN A 77 30.81 -7.01 8.11
CA ASN A 77 31.94 -6.10 8.24
C ASN A 77 31.54 -4.66 7.85
N GLY A 78 32.42 -3.67 8.08
CA GLY A 78 32.15 -2.26 7.78
C GLY A 78 31.66 -2.02 6.34
N ALA A 79 30.97 -0.91 6.11
CA ALA A 79 30.28 -0.63 4.84
C ALA A 79 31.18 -0.67 3.58
N GLU A 80 32.49 -0.52 3.75
CA GLU A 80 33.51 -0.67 2.71
C GLU A 80 33.65 -2.12 2.17
N LEU A 81 33.28 -3.12 2.98
CA LEU A 81 33.32 -4.56 2.69
C LEU A 81 31.95 -5.13 2.30
N TRP A 82 30.92 -4.29 2.18
CA TRP A 82 29.59 -4.74 1.71
C TRP A 82 29.64 -5.05 0.22
N LEU A 83 28.95 -6.13 -0.18
CA LEU A 83 28.76 -6.44 -1.60
C LEU A 83 28.03 -5.28 -2.28
N LYS A 84 28.62 -4.79 -3.38
CA LYS A 84 27.99 -3.76 -4.23
C LYS A 84 26.84 -4.38 -5.01
N CYS A 85 25.65 -4.39 -4.41
CA CYS A 85 24.42 -4.76 -5.09
C CYS A 85 24.06 -3.75 -6.18
N GLU A 86 23.41 -4.22 -7.24
CA GLU A 86 22.83 -3.33 -8.25
C GLU A 86 21.79 -2.41 -7.60
N LEU A 87 21.85 -1.12 -7.93
CA LEU A 87 20.85 -0.16 -7.48
C LEU A 87 19.49 -0.54 -8.09
N PRO A 88 18.38 -0.42 -7.34
CA PRO A 88 17.05 -0.68 -7.89
C PRO A 88 16.81 0.21 -9.13
N PRO A 89 16.06 -0.28 -10.13
CA PRO A 89 15.80 0.46 -11.36
C PRO A 89 15.31 1.88 -11.06
N LYS A 90 15.84 2.86 -11.79
CA LYS A 90 15.39 4.26 -11.67
C LYS A 90 13.88 4.31 -11.88
N TYR A 91 13.15 4.83 -10.89
CA TYR A 91 11.71 4.98 -10.99
C TYR A 91 11.36 6.00 -12.08
N GLU A 92 10.83 5.50 -13.20
CA GLU A 92 10.31 6.34 -14.27
C GLU A 92 8.81 6.60 -14.07
N ASN A 93 8.41 7.86 -14.26
CA ASN A 93 6.99 8.22 -14.26
C ASN A 93 6.33 7.66 -15.52
N LYS A 94 5.56 6.59 -15.37
CA LYS A 94 4.77 6.02 -16.47
C LYS A 94 3.89 7.10 -17.13
N PRO A 95 3.67 7.05 -18.45
CA PRO A 95 2.74 7.95 -19.14
C PRO A 95 1.37 7.96 -18.43
N GLY A 96 0.96 9.14 -17.98
CA GLY A 96 -0.34 9.31 -17.34
C GLY A 96 -1.49 8.96 -18.29
N ARG A 97 -2.65 8.57 -17.75
CA ARG A 97 -3.83 8.21 -18.53
C ARG A 97 -4.10 9.23 -19.65
N PRO A 98 -4.27 8.80 -20.92
CA PRO A 98 -4.65 9.69 -22.02
C PRO A 98 -5.90 10.50 -21.67
N LYS A 99 -5.88 11.79 -22.04
CA LYS A 99 -7.01 12.68 -21.78
C LYS A 99 -8.21 12.24 -22.63
N LYS A 100 -9.36 12.02 -21.99
CA LYS A 100 -10.63 11.69 -22.68
C LYS A 100 -11.08 12.77 -23.69
N MET A 101 -10.59 14.00 -23.57
CA MET A 101 -10.90 15.10 -24.48
C MET A 101 -9.64 15.84 -24.91
N ARG A 102 -9.65 16.28 -26.17
CA ARG A 102 -8.70 17.21 -26.77
C ARG A 102 -8.62 18.51 -25.96
N ARG A 103 -7.42 19.12 -25.87
CA ARG A 103 -7.29 20.52 -25.44
C ARG A 103 -7.90 21.42 -26.53
N ARG A 104 -8.89 22.22 -26.16
CA ARG A 104 -9.43 23.24 -27.07
C ARG A 104 -8.36 24.28 -27.39
N GLN A 105 -8.42 24.83 -28.61
CA GLN A 105 -7.64 26.02 -28.97
C GLN A 105 -8.19 27.25 -28.23
N LEU A 106 -7.44 28.35 -28.20
CA LEU A 106 -7.87 29.59 -27.53
C LEU A 106 -9.15 30.17 -28.14
N ASP A 107 -9.26 30.07 -29.47
CA ASP A 107 -10.36 30.67 -30.26
C ASP A 107 -11.58 29.73 -30.41
N GLU A 108 -11.54 28.53 -29.82
CA GLU A 108 -12.65 27.58 -29.90
C GLU A 108 -13.77 27.89 -28.90
N PRO A 109 -15.03 28.06 -29.34
CA PRO A 109 -16.14 28.34 -28.44
C PRO A 109 -16.37 27.14 -27.48
N PRO A 110 -16.66 27.41 -26.20
CA PRO A 110 -16.81 26.35 -25.21
C PRO A 110 -18.10 25.56 -25.42
N THR A 111 -18.00 24.25 -25.68
CA THR A 111 -19.13 23.31 -25.87
C THR A 111 -20.06 23.16 -24.64
N THR A 112 -19.84 23.89 -23.55
CA THR A 112 -20.67 23.80 -22.33
C THR A 112 -21.29 25.15 -22.02
N THR A 113 -22.58 25.26 -22.31
CA THR A 113 -23.52 26.34 -21.95
C THR A 113 -23.86 26.40 -20.46
N ASN A 114 -22.93 26.01 -19.58
CA ASN A 114 -23.12 26.05 -18.12
C ASN A 114 -22.50 27.34 -17.54
N THR A 115 -23.33 28.39 -17.51
CA THR A 115 -23.02 29.72 -16.97
C THR A 115 -22.69 29.74 -15.47
N THR A 116 -23.09 28.71 -14.74
CA THR A 116 -22.94 28.58 -13.27
C THR A 116 -21.58 28.08 -12.81
N ARG A 117 -20.72 27.53 -13.70
CA ARG A 117 -19.44 26.94 -13.28
C ARG A 117 -18.29 27.95 -13.33
N MET A 118 -18.02 28.58 -12.19
CA MET A 118 -16.90 29.50 -12.03
C MET A 118 -15.57 28.86 -12.46
N LYS A 119 -14.85 29.48 -13.41
CA LYS A 119 -13.53 29.01 -13.88
C LYS A 119 -12.55 29.03 -12.69
N LYS A 120 -12.07 27.87 -12.24
CA LYS A 120 -11.09 27.77 -11.14
C LYS A 120 -9.72 28.30 -11.59
N CYS A 121 -9.59 29.63 -11.58
CA CYS A 121 -8.36 30.33 -11.94
C CYS A 121 -7.37 30.24 -10.78
N GLN A 122 -6.36 29.35 -10.88
CA GLN A 122 -5.31 29.22 -9.86
C GLN A 122 -4.28 30.36 -9.94
N LYS A 123 -4.73 31.61 -9.77
CA LYS A 123 -3.88 32.81 -9.82
C LYS A 123 -2.82 32.88 -8.71
N SER A 124 -2.97 32.13 -7.63
CA SER A 124 -2.09 32.15 -6.45
C SER A 124 -1.11 30.99 -6.35
N LEU A 125 -1.12 30.03 -7.30
CA LEU A 125 -0.27 28.85 -7.23
C LEU A 125 1.18 29.19 -7.61
N LYS A 126 2.00 29.50 -6.60
CA LYS A 126 3.45 29.71 -6.72
C LYS A 126 4.19 28.37 -6.66
N CYS A 127 5.08 28.13 -7.60
CA CYS A 127 5.92 26.93 -7.63
C CYS A 127 7.00 26.99 -6.54
N SER A 128 7.10 25.99 -5.67
CA SER A 128 8.13 25.98 -4.60
C SER A 128 9.57 25.78 -5.11
N LYS A 129 9.76 25.26 -6.34
CA LYS A 129 11.10 25.09 -6.95
C LYS A 129 11.65 26.37 -7.58
N CYS A 130 10.83 27.11 -8.34
CA CYS A 130 11.29 28.26 -9.12
C CYS A 130 10.64 29.60 -8.72
N ARG A 131 9.74 29.60 -7.72
CA ARG A 131 9.02 30.77 -7.17
C ARG A 131 8.16 31.57 -8.17
N ILE A 132 8.03 31.10 -9.41
CA ILE A 132 7.12 31.64 -10.44
C ILE A 132 5.67 31.19 -10.17
N VAL A 133 4.71 32.06 -10.46
CA VAL A 133 3.26 31.82 -10.31
C VAL A 133 2.68 31.19 -11.57
N GLY A 134 1.72 30.28 -11.41
CA GLY A 134 0.96 29.64 -12.51
C GLY A 134 1.21 28.14 -12.69
N HIS A 135 2.12 27.55 -11.92
CA HIS A 135 2.37 26.10 -11.90
C HIS A 135 2.88 25.63 -10.53
N ASN A 136 2.90 24.32 -10.29
CA ASN A 136 3.44 23.73 -9.05
C ASN A 136 4.76 23.00 -9.28
N ALA A 137 5.44 22.62 -8.19
CA ALA A 137 6.75 21.95 -8.23
C ALA A 137 6.76 20.55 -8.88
N ARG A 138 5.59 19.91 -9.06
CA ARG A 138 5.46 18.63 -9.78
C ARG A 138 5.42 18.82 -11.31
N THR A 139 5.03 20.01 -11.77
CA THR A 139 4.98 20.38 -13.21
C THR A 139 5.99 21.46 -13.56
N CYS A 140 7.04 21.63 -12.75
CA CYS A 140 8.08 22.63 -12.98
C CYS A 140 9.15 22.08 -13.93
N ASN A 141 9.46 22.82 -14.99
CA ASN A 141 10.46 22.42 -15.99
C ASN A 141 11.90 22.80 -15.59
N LYS A 142 12.11 23.43 -14.43
CA LYS A 142 13.46 23.66 -13.88
C LYS A 142 13.88 22.45 -13.04
N SER A 143 15.03 21.89 -13.36
CA SER A 143 15.75 20.95 -12.48
C SER A 143 16.20 21.68 -11.21
N SER A 144 16.48 20.93 -10.14
CA SER A 144 16.72 21.43 -8.78
C SER A 144 18.11 22.06 -8.58
N GLY A 145 18.57 22.90 -9.52
CA GLY A 145 19.89 23.55 -9.49
C GLY A 145 20.02 24.82 -10.34
N GLN A 146 18.93 25.48 -10.74
CA GLN A 146 18.95 26.71 -11.56
C GLN A 146 18.00 27.79 -11.02
N ALA A 147 18.24 28.22 -9.77
CA ALA A 147 17.38 29.13 -9.03
C ALA A 147 18.02 30.48 -8.65
N GLU A 148 19.31 30.70 -8.92
CA GLU A 148 20.10 31.75 -8.24
C GLU A 148 20.59 32.90 -9.13
N GLU A 149 20.38 32.84 -10.45
CA GLU A 149 20.84 33.88 -11.39
C GLU A 149 19.66 34.52 -12.14
N MET A 150 19.14 35.63 -11.57
CA MET A 150 18.31 36.69 -12.21
C MET A 150 17.81 37.68 -11.14
N ALA A 151 18.72 38.27 -10.36
CA ALA A 151 18.40 39.23 -9.29
C ALA A 151 19.29 40.49 -9.26
N ILE A 152 20.15 40.69 -10.27
CA ILE A 152 20.98 41.89 -10.42
C ILE A 152 20.95 42.27 -11.91
N GLY A 153 20.59 43.52 -12.23
CA GLY A 153 20.76 44.07 -13.58
C GLY A 153 19.54 44.72 -14.22
N THR A 154 19.09 45.86 -13.67
CA THR A 154 18.75 47.05 -14.49
C THR A 154 19.09 48.28 -13.65
N SER A 155 20.02 49.10 -14.15
CA SER A 155 20.24 50.48 -13.70
C SER A 155 19.13 51.41 -14.22
#